data_AF-A0A0G1XYT1-F1
#
_entry.id   AF-A0A0G1XYT1-F1
#
_cell.length_a   1.000
_cell.length_b   1.000
_cell.length_c   1.000
_cell.angle_alpha   90.00
_cell.angle_beta   90.00
_cell.angle_gamma   90.00
#
_symmetry.space_group_name_H-M   'P 1'
#
loop_
_entity.id
_entity.type
_entity.pdbx_description
1 polymer ?
#
loop_
_entity_poly.entity_id
_entity_poly.type
_entity_poly.pdbx_seq_one_letter_code
_entity_poly.pdbx_strand_id
1 'polypeptide(L)'
;MSFARDFVTMALMQRSEAGIKVRHPLTRLTVKLAGKRIPFWQDIAPIIADEVNVKEVVLGSQDQDTPNVLLDIKITPELREEGIVRDFVRSVQDARKEAKLTPSDRVRVSYDASVDEPVLAKYKDLILRATNASELVRGTSEKVTVEKV
;
A
#
# COMPACT_ATOMS: atom_id res chain seq x y z
N MET A 1 -0.85 25.56 -7.69
CA MET A 1 -1.29 24.31 -7.01
C MET A 1 -2.30 23.47 -7.80
N SER A 2 -2.87 23.90 -8.95
CA SER A 2 -3.81 23.05 -9.73
C SER A 2 -3.13 21.88 -10.45
N PHE A 3 -1.93 22.10 -10.98
CA PHE A 3 -1.24 21.16 -11.87
C PHE A 3 -1.01 19.77 -11.25
N ALA A 4 -0.48 19.67 -10.02
CA ALA A 4 -0.24 18.38 -9.36
C ALA A 4 -1.54 17.58 -9.12
N ARG A 5 -2.64 18.30 -8.82
CA ARG A 5 -3.96 17.69 -8.61
C ARG A 5 -4.48 17.02 -9.88
N ASP A 6 -4.19 17.60 -11.05
CA ASP A 6 -4.61 17.02 -12.34
C ASP A 6 -3.92 15.66 -12.56
N PHE A 7 -2.61 15.54 -12.28
CA PHE A 7 -1.87 14.26 -12.38
C PHE A 7 -2.36 13.23 -11.38
N VAL A 8 -2.59 13.64 -10.12
CA VAL A 8 -3.15 12.76 -9.10
C VAL A 8 -4.52 12.24 -9.54
N THR A 9 -5.38 13.11 -10.06
CA THR A 9 -6.73 12.75 -10.50
C THR A 9 -6.67 11.74 -11.65
N MET A 10 -5.87 12.00 -12.67
CA MET A 10 -5.67 11.08 -13.80
C MET A 10 -5.10 9.73 -13.35
N ALA A 11 -4.12 9.73 -12.43
CA ALA A 11 -3.54 8.50 -11.90
C ALA A 11 -4.57 7.70 -11.09
N LEU A 12 -5.35 8.34 -10.21
CA LEU A 12 -6.39 7.66 -9.42
C LEU A 12 -7.50 7.08 -10.30
N MET A 13 -7.86 7.76 -11.40
CA MET A 13 -8.79 7.22 -12.40
C MET A 13 -8.25 5.95 -13.05
N GLN A 14 -7.00 5.97 -13.53
CA GLN A 14 -6.37 4.81 -14.13
C GLN A 14 -6.24 3.63 -13.13
N ARG A 15 -6.00 3.90 -11.84
CA ARG A 15 -6.06 2.87 -10.79
C ARG A 15 -7.45 2.25 -10.67
N SER A 16 -8.49 3.08 -10.67
CA SER A 16 -9.87 2.64 -10.56
C SER A 16 -10.29 1.77 -11.74
N GLU A 17 -9.92 2.16 -12.97
CA GLU A 17 -10.17 1.38 -14.19
C GLU A 17 -9.47 0.02 -14.15
N ALA A 18 -8.25 -0.03 -13.62
CA ALA A 18 -7.51 -1.27 -13.42
C ALA A 18 -7.99 -2.10 -12.22
N GLY A 19 -8.98 -1.64 -11.44
CA GLY A 19 -9.48 -2.31 -10.23
C GLY A 19 -8.46 -2.35 -9.07
N ILE A 20 -7.42 -1.52 -9.12
CA ILE A 20 -6.33 -1.53 -8.13
C ILE A 20 -6.64 -0.57 -7.00
N LYS A 21 -6.95 -1.10 -5.82
CA LYS A 21 -7.23 -0.28 -4.62
C LYS A 21 -6.01 0.57 -4.25
N VAL A 22 -6.21 1.86 -3.97
CA VAL A 22 -5.14 2.86 -3.68
C VAL A 22 -4.11 2.39 -2.66
N ARG A 23 -4.54 1.59 -1.67
CA ARG A 23 -3.67 1.03 -0.63
C ARG A 23 -2.56 0.09 -1.11
N HIS A 24 -2.69 -0.51 -2.29
CA HIS A 24 -1.64 -1.35 -2.86
C HIS A 24 -0.56 -0.44 -3.44
N PRO A 25 0.67 -0.44 -2.90
CA PRO A 25 1.73 0.37 -3.47
C PRO A 25 2.01 -0.09 -4.90
N LEU A 26 2.23 0.86 -5.81
CA LEU A 26 2.65 0.59 -7.19
C LEU A 26 4.10 1.03 -7.41
N THR A 27 4.78 0.42 -8.37
CA THR A 27 6.21 0.68 -8.61
C THR A 27 6.45 2.12 -9.02
N ARG A 28 5.70 2.59 -10.03
CA ARG A 28 6.05 3.83 -10.70
C ARG A 28 4.83 4.50 -11.31
N LEU A 29 4.82 5.82 -11.23
CA LEU A 29 4.00 6.70 -12.06
C LEU A 29 4.90 7.41 -13.07
N THR A 30 4.58 7.31 -14.34
CA THR A 30 5.22 8.09 -15.40
C THR A 30 4.32 9.25 -15.77
N VAL A 31 4.83 10.47 -15.65
CA VAL A 31 4.13 11.70 -15.98
C VAL A 31 4.75 12.28 -17.25
N LYS A 32 3.94 12.48 -18.28
CA LYS A 32 4.39 13.15 -19.51
C LYS A 32 4.00 14.61 -19.48
N LEU A 33 4.97 15.44 -19.86
CA LEU A 33 4.80 16.88 -19.95
C LEU A 33 4.80 17.27 -21.42
N ALA A 34 3.67 17.79 -21.91
CA ALA A 34 3.54 18.33 -23.26
C ALA A 34 4.35 19.65 -23.40
N GLY A 35 5.68 19.57 -23.34
CA GLY A 35 6.59 20.71 -23.49
C GLY A 35 6.65 21.68 -22.32
N LYS A 36 5.87 21.50 -21.25
CA LYS A 36 5.85 22.41 -20.10
C LYS A 36 6.88 21.98 -19.04
N ARG A 37 7.84 22.85 -18.74
CA ARG A 37 8.74 22.68 -17.59
C ARG A 37 7.97 23.03 -16.31
N ILE A 38 7.90 22.10 -15.36
CA ILE A 38 7.29 22.38 -14.06
C ILE A 38 8.38 22.92 -13.13
N PRO A 39 8.25 24.16 -12.62
CA PRO A 39 9.12 24.63 -11.56
C PRO A 39 8.96 23.72 -10.34
N PHE A 40 10.06 23.42 -9.64
CA PHE A 40 10.01 22.66 -8.38
C PHE A 40 9.48 21.22 -8.52
N TRP A 41 9.73 20.55 -9.65
CA TRP A 41 9.35 19.15 -9.84
C TRP A 41 9.82 18.23 -8.72
N GLN A 42 11.03 18.48 -8.18
CA GLN A 42 11.58 17.71 -7.06
C GLN A 42 10.75 17.83 -5.78
N ASP A 43 10.06 18.96 -5.57
CA ASP A 43 9.20 19.17 -4.42
C ASP A 43 7.78 18.63 -4.65
N ILE A 44 7.33 18.60 -5.92
CA ILE A 44 5.99 18.16 -6.30
C ILE A 44 5.90 16.63 -6.45
N ALA A 45 6.93 16.00 -7.00
CA ALA A 45 6.94 14.56 -7.27
C ALA A 45 6.69 13.70 -6.01
N PRO A 46 7.29 13.97 -4.83
CA PRO A 46 7.00 13.23 -3.61
C PRO A 46 5.53 13.37 -3.16
N ILE A 47 4.95 14.56 -3.31
CA ILE A 47 3.54 14.81 -2.95
C ILE A 47 2.60 13.96 -3.84
N ILE A 48 2.88 13.91 -5.14
CA ILE A 48 2.12 13.06 -6.07
C ILE A 48 2.32 11.58 -5.72
N ALA A 49 3.54 11.19 -5.35
CA ALA A 49 3.87 9.81 -5.00
C ALA A 49 3.04 9.32 -3.81
N ASP A 50 2.93 10.16 -2.77
CA ASP A 50 2.18 9.86 -1.56
C ASP A 50 0.67 9.77 -1.82
N GLU A 51 0.10 10.72 -2.57
CA GLU A 51 -1.33 10.75 -2.91
C GLU A 51 -1.76 9.56 -3.77
N VAL A 52 -0.90 9.16 -4.72
CA VAL A 52 -1.18 8.03 -5.63
C VAL A 52 -0.72 6.69 -5.03
N ASN A 53 0.08 6.70 -3.96
CA ASN A 53 0.75 5.54 -3.35
C ASN A 53 1.59 4.75 -4.38
N VAL A 54 2.60 5.42 -4.95
CA VAL A 54 3.63 4.86 -5.83
C VAL A 54 5.02 5.03 -5.22
N LYS A 55 5.96 4.13 -5.51
CA LYS A 55 7.33 4.23 -4.99
C LYS A 55 8.14 5.32 -5.68
N GLU A 56 7.84 5.62 -6.94
CA GLU A 56 8.57 6.60 -7.75
C GLU A 56 7.65 7.35 -8.72
N VAL A 57 7.89 8.64 -8.92
CA VAL A 57 7.25 9.44 -9.98
C VAL A 57 8.34 9.94 -10.92
N VAL A 58 8.29 9.50 -12.18
CA VAL A 58 9.29 9.83 -13.20
C VAL A 58 8.68 10.65 -14.33
N LEU A 59 9.51 11.42 -15.01
CA LEU A 59 9.13 12.12 -16.23
C LEU A 59 9.29 11.20 -17.44
N GLY A 60 8.22 11.04 -18.21
CA GLY A 60 8.21 10.27 -19.47
C GLY A 60 8.78 11.07 -20.64
N SER A 61 9.21 10.36 -21.69
CA SER A 61 9.64 10.98 -22.95
C SER A 61 8.48 11.70 -23.66
N GLN A 62 8.81 12.66 -24.53
CA GLN A 62 7.83 13.43 -25.31
C GLN A 62 7.23 12.67 -26.51
N ASP A 63 7.26 11.34 -26.50
CA ASP A 63 6.77 10.54 -27.63
C ASP A 63 5.24 10.57 -27.70
N GLN A 64 4.69 10.85 -28.89
CA GLN A 64 3.26 11.17 -29.08
C GLN A 64 2.30 10.06 -28.58
N ASP A 65 2.73 8.79 -28.60
CA ASP A 65 1.90 7.64 -28.21
C ASP A 65 1.81 7.37 -26.70
N THR A 66 2.61 8.04 -25.86
CA THR A 66 2.54 7.81 -24.40
C THR A 66 1.44 8.68 -23.77
N PRO A 67 0.51 8.08 -23.00
CA PRO A 67 -0.51 8.82 -22.24
C PRO A 67 0.12 9.87 -21.31
N ASN A 68 -0.64 10.94 -21.00
CA ASN A 68 -0.17 11.99 -20.07
C ASN A 68 0.22 11.44 -18.69
N VAL A 69 -0.43 10.35 -18.28
CA VAL A 69 -0.17 9.62 -17.05
C VAL A 69 -0.17 8.13 -17.35
N LEU A 70 0.90 7.45 -16.95
CA LEU A 70 1.04 6.00 -17.09
C LEU A 70 1.48 5.39 -15.77
N LEU A 71 0.58 4.62 -15.16
CA LEU A 71 0.89 3.78 -14.02
C LEU A 71 1.49 2.45 -14.46
N ASP A 72 2.56 2.05 -13.77
CA ASP A 72 2.99 0.68 -13.82
C ASP A 72 2.02 -0.21 -13.03
N ILE A 73 1.07 -0.79 -13.75
CA ILE A 73 0.03 -1.68 -13.19
C ILE A 73 0.54 -3.10 -12.94
N LYS A 74 1.82 -3.41 -13.21
CA LYS A 74 2.39 -4.71 -12.88
C LYS A 74 2.56 -4.81 -11.37
N ILE A 75 1.63 -5.52 -10.74
CA ILE A 75 1.78 -5.93 -9.35
C ILE A 75 2.82 -7.05 -9.33
N THR A 76 4.05 -6.73 -8.95
CA THR A 76 5.07 -7.76 -8.73
C THR A 76 4.70 -8.61 -7.52
N PRO A 77 5.21 -9.85 -7.40
CA PRO A 77 4.97 -10.70 -6.23
C PRO A 77 5.26 -9.95 -4.92
N GLU A 78 6.30 -9.14 -4.86
CA GLU A 78 6.69 -8.36 -3.68
C GLU A 78 5.66 -7.29 -3.32
N LEU A 79 5.10 -6.57 -4.31
CA LEU A 79 4.06 -5.57 -4.06
C LEU A 79 2.75 -6.21 -3.61
N ARG A 80 2.43 -7.40 -4.14
CA ARG A 80 1.30 -8.20 -3.68
C ARG A 80 1.49 -8.62 -2.23
N GLU A 81 2.67 -9.13 -1.89
CA GLU A 81 3.04 -9.53 -0.53
C GLU A 81 2.96 -8.34 0.45
N GLU A 82 3.51 -7.17 0.09
CA GLU A 82 3.41 -5.95 0.89
C GLU A 82 1.93 -5.55 1.14
N GLY A 83 1.09 -5.68 0.11
CA GLY A 83 -0.36 -5.45 0.22
C GLY A 83 -1.04 -6.40 1.20
N ILE A 84 -0.73 -7.70 1.13
CA ILE A 84 -1.24 -8.73 2.04
C ILE A 84 -0.82 -8.42 3.48
N VAL A 85 0.45 -8.09 3.70
CA VAL A 85 0.98 -7.75 5.02
C VAL A 85 0.29 -6.52 5.60
N ARG A 86 0.07 -5.48 4.79
CA ARG A 86 -0.66 -4.27 5.23
C ARG A 86 -2.10 -4.56 5.58
N ASP A 87 -2.81 -5.31 4.75
CA ASP A 87 -4.21 -5.68 5.02
C ASP A 87 -4.28 -6.55 6.29
N PHE A 88 -3.32 -7.46 6.51
CA PHE A 88 -3.21 -8.25 7.74
C PHE A 88 -2.98 -7.40 8.99
N VAL A 89 -1.98 -6.51 8.97
CA VAL A 89 -1.69 -5.59 10.09
C VAL A 89 -2.93 -4.77 10.43
N ARG A 90 -3.68 -4.31 9.43
CA ARG A 90 -4.93 -3.60 9.66
C ARG A 90 -5.98 -4.47 10.35
N SER A 91 -6.19 -5.71 9.90
CA SER A 91 -7.10 -6.65 10.55
C SER A 91 -6.73 -6.88 12.02
N VAL A 92 -5.44 -6.95 12.34
CA VAL A 92 -4.95 -7.03 13.73
C VAL A 92 -5.31 -5.77 14.51
N GLN A 93 -5.10 -4.58 13.95
CA GLN A 93 -5.43 -3.31 14.62
C GLN A 93 -6.93 -3.16 14.85
N ASP A 94 -7.76 -3.59 13.91
CA ASP A 94 -9.22 -3.56 14.06
C ASP A 94 -9.67 -4.57 15.13
N ALA A 95 -9.10 -5.78 15.16
CA ALA A 95 -9.32 -6.75 16.24
C ALA A 95 -8.90 -6.21 17.62
N ARG A 96 -7.79 -5.45 17.72
CA ARG A 96 -7.37 -4.79 18.96
C ARG A 96 -8.39 -3.78 19.47
N LYS A 97 -8.99 -3.00 18.56
CA LYS A 97 -10.04 -2.04 18.92
C LYS A 97 -11.29 -2.75 19.43
N GLU A 98 -11.71 -3.84 18.77
CA GLU A 98 -12.84 -4.66 19.22
C GLU A 98 -12.57 -5.27 20.60
N ALA A 99 -11.35 -5.73 20.85
CA ALA A 99 -10.90 -6.25 22.14
C ALA A 99 -10.60 -5.15 23.19
N LYS A 100 -10.77 -3.87 22.85
CA LYS A 100 -10.48 -2.69 23.72
C LYS A 100 -9.05 -2.66 24.27
N LEU A 101 -8.07 -3.13 23.49
CA LEU A 101 -6.66 -3.17 23.84
C LEU A 101 -5.94 -1.88 23.42
N THR A 102 -4.97 -1.45 24.20
CA THR A 102 -4.15 -0.26 23.91
C THR A 102 -2.92 -0.64 23.08
N PRO A 103 -2.32 0.25 22.27
CA PRO A 103 -1.13 -0.07 21.46
C PRO A 103 0.07 -0.59 22.28
N SER A 104 0.14 -0.20 23.55
CA SER A 104 1.20 -0.63 24.48
C SER A 104 1.06 -2.09 24.94
N ASP A 105 -0.14 -2.66 24.85
CA ASP A 105 -0.38 -4.04 25.26
C ASP A 105 0.28 -5.03 24.31
N ARG A 106 0.96 -6.03 24.86
CA ARG A 106 1.42 -7.18 24.08
C ARG A 106 0.24 -8.09 23.80
N VAL A 107 0.16 -8.55 22.55
CA VAL A 107 -0.94 -9.42 22.11
C VAL A 107 -0.44 -10.64 21.37
N ARG A 108 -1.15 -11.74 21.53
CA ARG A 108 -1.09 -12.90 20.66
C ARG A 108 -2.10 -12.70 19.53
N VAL A 109 -1.65 -12.84 18.30
CA VAL A 109 -2.51 -12.71 17.11
C VAL A 109 -2.82 -14.09 16.58
N SER A 110 -4.12 -14.41 16.47
CA SER A 110 -4.59 -15.63 15.84
C SER A 110 -5.18 -15.29 14.47
N TYR A 111 -4.72 -15.97 13.42
CA TYR A 111 -5.16 -15.74 12.04
C TYR A 111 -5.74 -17.02 11.41
N ASP A 112 -6.60 -16.86 10.41
CA ASP A 112 -7.29 -17.97 9.77
C ASP A 112 -6.62 -18.42 8.45
N ALA A 113 -7.14 -19.49 7.85
CA ALA A 113 -6.59 -20.10 6.65
C ALA A 113 -6.75 -19.25 5.37
N SER A 114 -7.50 -18.15 5.39
CA SER A 114 -7.66 -17.22 4.28
C SER A 114 -6.42 -16.34 4.04
N VAL A 115 -5.49 -16.32 5.00
CA VAL A 115 -4.26 -15.53 4.88
C VAL A 115 -3.13 -16.39 4.31
N ASP A 116 -2.36 -15.83 3.37
CA ASP A 116 -1.19 -16.47 2.77
C ASP A 116 -0.08 -16.71 3.83
N GLU A 117 -0.06 -17.91 4.40
CA GLU A 117 0.90 -18.36 5.41
C GLU A 117 2.38 -18.20 4.98
N PRO A 118 2.79 -18.46 3.72
CA PRO A 118 4.17 -18.22 3.30
C PRO A 118 4.57 -16.75 3.37
N VAL A 119 3.64 -15.84 3.07
CA VAL A 119 3.89 -14.39 3.09
C VAL A 119 3.99 -13.90 4.53
N LEU A 120 3.09 -14.35 5.40
CA LEU A 120 3.17 -14.06 6.84
C LEU A 120 4.48 -14.56 7.45
N ALA A 121 4.94 -15.76 7.07
CA ALA A 121 6.22 -16.30 7.54
C ALA A 121 7.40 -15.44 7.08
N LYS A 122 7.40 -14.99 5.82
CA LYS A 122 8.43 -14.11 5.25
C LYS A 122 8.50 -12.74 5.93
N TYR A 123 7.36 -12.17 6.31
CA TYR A 123 7.26 -10.83 6.91
C TYR A 123 6.97 -10.83 8.41
N LYS A 124 7.14 -11.97 9.08
CA LYS A 124 6.79 -12.19 10.49
C LYS A 124 7.36 -11.09 11.41
N ASP A 125 8.65 -10.79 11.28
CA ASP A 125 9.32 -9.81 12.14
C ASP A 125 8.76 -8.39 11.97
N LEU A 126 8.41 -8.00 10.74
CA LEU A 126 7.81 -6.71 10.44
C LEU A 126 6.42 -6.61 11.07
N ILE A 127 5.62 -7.67 10.93
CA ILE A 127 4.25 -7.74 11.48
C ILE A 127 4.29 -7.67 13.01
N LEU A 128 5.14 -8.46 13.66
CA LEU A 128 5.24 -8.49 15.12
C LEU A 128 5.63 -7.12 15.68
N ARG A 129 6.59 -6.45 15.04
CA ARG A 129 7.00 -5.08 15.41
C ARG A 129 5.89 -4.07 15.19
N ALA A 130 5.22 -4.11 14.04
CA ALA A 130 4.15 -3.16 13.70
C ALA A 130 2.90 -3.32 14.57
N THR A 131 2.64 -4.53 15.07
CA THR A 131 1.44 -4.85 15.86
C THR A 131 1.70 -5.01 17.35
N ASN A 132 2.95 -4.86 17.81
CA ASN A 132 3.39 -5.18 19.18
C ASN A 132 2.89 -6.56 19.64
N ALA A 133 2.95 -7.52 18.72
CA ALA A 133 2.50 -8.88 18.96
C ALA A 133 3.66 -9.75 19.45
N SER A 134 3.37 -10.71 20.34
CA SER A 134 4.35 -11.68 20.81
C SER A 134 4.50 -12.85 19.84
N GLU A 135 3.41 -13.29 19.22
CA GLU A 135 3.39 -14.40 18.28
C GLU A 135 2.19 -14.35 17.33
N LEU A 136 2.37 -14.99 16.17
CA LEU A 136 1.31 -15.26 15.20
C LEU A 136 0.99 -16.75 15.27
N VAL A 137 -0.27 -17.08 15.54
CA VAL A 137 -0.75 -18.47 15.62
C VAL A 137 -1.84 -18.68 14.59
N ARG A 138 -1.86 -19.85 13.97
CA ARG A 138 -2.96 -20.24 13.10
C ARG A 138 -4.14 -20.66 13.99
N GLY A 139 -5.20 -19.88 13.97
CA GLY A 139 -6.45 -20.14 14.68
C GLY A 139 -7.46 -20.89 13.82
N THR A 140 -8.53 -21.37 14.45
CA THR A 140 -9.68 -22.01 13.81
C THR A 140 -10.85 -21.05 13.55
N SER A 141 -10.75 -19.81 14.01
CA SER A 141 -11.79 -18.78 13.84
C SER A 141 -11.81 -18.25 12.40
N GLU A 142 -12.97 -17.87 11.87
CA GLU A 142 -13.12 -17.27 10.53
C GLU A 142 -12.57 -15.83 10.42
N LYS A 143 -12.01 -15.28 11.50
CA LYS A 143 -11.50 -13.91 11.57
C LYS A 143 -10.21 -13.85 12.39
N VAL A 144 -9.42 -12.80 12.14
CA VAL A 144 -8.25 -12.45 12.97
C VAL A 144 -8.73 -12.05 14.36
N THR A 145 -8.21 -12.72 15.39
CA THR A 145 -8.48 -12.41 16.80
C THR A 145 -7.19 -12.07 17.53
N VAL A 146 -7.31 -11.27 18.60
CA VAL A 146 -6.18 -10.88 19.42
C VAL A 146 -6.47 -11.13 20.89
N GLU A 147 -5.50 -11.67 21.60
CA GLU A 147 -5.57 -11.92 23.03
C GLU A 147 -4.41 -11.20 23.72
N LYS A 148 -4.67 -10.55 24.85
CA LYS A 148 -3.62 -9.89 25.63
C LYS A 148 -2.74 -10.95 26.31
N VAL A 149 -1.43 -10.75 26.24
CA VAL A 149 -0.39 -11.57 26.91
C VAL A 149 0.17 -10.82 28.09
#